data_AF-A0A1H9QK71-F1
#
_entry.id   AF-A0A1H9QK71-F1
#
_cell.length_a   1.000
_cell.length_b   1.000
_cell.length_c   1.000
_cell.angle_alpha   90.00
_cell.angle_beta   90.00
_cell.angle_gamma   90.00
#
_symmetry.space_group_name_H-M   'P 1'
#
loop_
_entity.id
_entity.type
_entity.pdbx_description
1 polymer ?
#
loop_
_entity_poly.entity_id
_entity_poly.type
_entity_poly.pdbx_seq_one_letter_code
_entity_poly.pdbx_strand_id
1 'polypeptide(L)'
;MGAAVVSVIIGRVTALACGGLIGMSREVTVGVFSGATTSTPSLAVATQQTGSELPAVGYSLAYPMGDIVAILLLTYAFRQKWSAKHEDFAARVGEVLPA
;
A
#
# COMPACT_ATOMS: atom_id res chain seq x y z
N MET A 1 -0.08 12.55 16.46
CA MET A 1 -1.32 12.68 15.64
C MET A 1 -1.20 13.75 14.56
N GLY A 2 -0.75 14.97 14.87
CA GLY A 2 -0.63 16.06 13.88
C GLY A 2 0.19 15.71 12.63
N ALA A 3 1.36 15.08 12.78
CA ALA A 3 2.21 14.70 11.65
C ALA A 3 1.52 13.74 10.66
N ALA A 4 0.77 12.77 11.15
CA ALA A 4 0.04 11.81 10.30
C ALA A 4 -1.10 12.48 9.52
N VAL A 5 -1.82 13.41 10.14
CA VAL A 5 -2.86 14.18 9.43
C VAL A 5 -2.23 15.04 8.34
N VAL A 6 -1.11 15.71 8.65
CA VAL A 6 -0.38 16.53 7.67
C VAL A 6 0.11 15.69 6.50
N SER A 7 0.70 14.51 6.73
CA SER A 7 1.18 13.64 5.65
C SER A 7 0.05 13.16 4.74
N VAL A 8 -1.13 12.87 5.30
CA VAL A 8 -2.32 12.47 4.52
C VAL A 8 -2.83 13.63 3.67
N ILE A 9 -2.90 14.85 4.22
CA ILE A 9 -3.32 16.04 3.47
C ILE A 9 -2.34 16.34 2.33
N ILE A 10 -1.04 16.25 2.59
CA ILE A 10 -0.02 16.40 1.55
C ILE A 10 -0.21 15.34 0.46
N GLY A 11 -0.37 14.07 0.83
CA GLY A 11 -0.62 12.99 -0.11
C GLY A 11 -1.84 13.25 -0.99
N ARG A 12 -2.94 13.76 -0.42
CA ARG A 12 -4.14 14.15 -1.18
C ARG A 12 -3.85 15.26 -2.19
N VAL A 13 -3.15 16.31 -1.76
CA VAL A 13 -2.81 17.44 -2.64
C VAL A 13 -1.90 16.98 -3.78
N THR A 14 -0.89 16.17 -3.48
CA THR A 14 0.01 15.60 -4.48
C THR A 14 -0.74 14.72 -5.47
N ALA A 15 -1.62 13.84 -5.01
CA ALA A 15 -2.41 12.97 -5.89
C ALA A 15 -3.28 13.79 -6.85
N LEU A 16 -3.97 14.82 -6.35
CA LEU A 16 -4.81 15.69 -7.20
C LEU A 16 -3.99 16.55 -8.17
N ALA A 17 -2.84 17.07 -7.75
CA ALA A 17 -1.95 17.84 -8.60
C ALA A 17 -1.37 16.97 -9.74
N CYS A 18 -0.79 15.82 -9.39
CA CYS A 18 -0.24 14.88 -10.37
C CYS A 18 -1.33 14.33 -11.30
N GLY A 19 -2.48 13.93 -10.76
CA GLY A 19 -3.64 13.47 -11.54
C GLY A 19 -4.15 14.53 -12.51
N GLY A 20 -4.17 15.80 -12.09
CA GLY A 20 -4.54 16.93 -12.94
C GLY A 20 -3.54 17.18 -14.07
N LEU A 21 -2.24 17.07 -13.81
CA LEU A 21 -1.18 17.28 -14.80
C LEU A 21 -1.19 16.22 -15.91
N ILE A 22 -1.53 14.97 -15.56
CA ILE A 22 -1.61 13.85 -16.52
C ILE A 22 -3.00 13.72 -17.16
N GLY A 23 -3.95 14.62 -16.86
CA GLY A 23 -5.30 14.59 -17.42
C GLY A 23 -6.18 13.44 -16.93
N MET A 24 -5.89 12.88 -15.76
CA MET A 24 -6.65 11.75 -15.20
C MET A 24 -8.00 12.21 -14.64
N SER A 25 -9.02 11.34 -14.73
CA SER A 25 -10.30 11.63 -14.09
C SER A 25 -10.14 11.71 -12.57
N ARG A 26 -10.96 12.54 -11.91
CA ARG A 26 -10.93 12.70 -10.46
C ARG A 26 -11.23 11.39 -9.73
N GLU A 27 -12.10 10.56 -10.31
CA GLU A 27 -12.51 9.26 -9.78
C GLU A 27 -11.34 8.27 -9.74
N VAL A 28 -10.59 8.15 -10.84
CA VAL A 28 -9.39 7.29 -10.87
C VAL A 28 -8.33 7.87 -9.92
N THR A 29 -8.21 9.19 -9.80
CA THR A 29 -7.21 9.85 -8.94
C THR A 29 -7.45 9.56 -7.45
N VAL A 30 -8.71 9.61 -6.98
CA VAL A 30 -9.03 9.24 -5.60
C VAL A 30 -8.85 7.74 -5.34
N GLY A 31 -9.04 6.91 -6.38
CA GLY A 31 -8.68 5.50 -6.38
C GLY A 31 -7.17 5.29 -6.17
N VAL A 32 -6.35 5.98 -6.96
CA VAL A 32 -4.88 5.92 -6.87
C VAL A 32 -4.40 6.37 -5.49
N PHE A 33 -4.96 7.45 -4.94
CA PHE A 33 -4.64 7.89 -3.58
C PHE A 33 -4.94 6.81 -2.53
N SER A 34 -6.10 6.16 -2.63
CA SER A 34 -6.51 5.09 -1.72
C SER A 34 -5.63 3.84 -1.86
N GLY A 35 -5.19 3.50 -3.09
CA GLY A 35 -4.31 2.37 -3.35
C GLY A 35 -2.88 2.63 -2.90
N ALA A 36 -2.34 3.81 -3.15
CA ALA A 36 -0.99 4.20 -2.72
C ALA A 36 -0.86 4.30 -1.18
N THR A 37 -1.97 4.56 -0.49
CA THR A 37 -2.04 4.57 0.98
C THR A 37 -2.55 3.25 1.56
N THR A 38 -2.82 2.25 0.73
CA THR A 38 -3.30 0.91 1.14
C THR A 38 -4.53 0.99 2.06
N SER A 39 -5.48 1.87 1.72
CA SER A 39 -6.66 2.15 2.55
C SER A 39 -7.97 1.71 1.89
N THR A 40 -8.39 0.48 2.18
CA THR A 40 -9.70 -0.05 1.78
C THR A 40 -10.91 0.81 2.20
N PRO A 41 -10.99 1.39 3.42
CA PRO A 41 -12.13 2.24 3.76
C PRO A 41 -12.15 3.55 2.95
N SER A 42 -11.00 4.09 2.56
CA SER A 42 -10.93 5.26 1.67
C SER A 42 -11.52 4.95 0.29
N LEU A 43 -11.21 3.77 -0.27
CA LEU A 43 -11.79 3.32 -1.53
C LEU A 43 -13.31 3.16 -1.42
N ALA A 44 -13.81 2.54 -0.35
CA ALA A 44 -15.24 2.33 -0.16
C ALA A 44 -16.03 3.65 -0.15
N VAL A 45 -15.51 4.68 0.52
CA VAL A 45 -16.11 6.03 0.52
C VAL A 45 -16.03 6.65 -0.87
N ALA A 46 -14.89 6.53 -1.55
CA ALA A 46 -14.73 7.06 -2.91
C ALA A 46 -15.75 6.45 -3.88
N THR A 47 -15.89 5.12 -3.91
CA THR A 47 -16.85 4.40 -4.76
C THR A 47 -18.30 4.78 -4.42
N GLN A 48 -18.65 4.91 -3.13
CA GLN A 48 -19.99 5.35 -2.75
C GLN A 48 -20.30 6.79 -3.18
N GLN A 49 -19.31 7.69 -3.10
CA GLN A 49 -19.50 9.09 -3.46
C GLN A 49 -19.51 9.34 -4.98
N THR A 50 -18.76 8.55 -5.73
CA THR A 50 -18.71 8.66 -7.20
C THR A 50 -19.80 7.86 -7.89
N GLY A 51 -20.33 6.81 -7.25
CA GLY A 51 -21.30 5.89 -7.86
C GLY A 51 -20.72 5.13 -9.06
N SER A 52 -19.41 4.94 -9.09
CA SER A 52 -18.65 4.47 -10.25
C SER A 52 -17.53 3.53 -9.82
N GLU A 53 -17.14 2.62 -10.72
CA GLU A 53 -16.06 1.65 -10.54
C GLU A 53 -14.66 2.23 -10.85
N LEU A 54 -14.59 3.45 -11.38
CA LEU A 54 -13.33 4.10 -11.73
C LEU A 54 -12.34 4.27 -10.54
N PRO A 55 -12.78 4.53 -9.29
CA PRO A 55 -11.89 4.50 -8.13
C PRO A 55 -11.26 3.12 -7.88
N ALA A 56 -11.99 2.02 -8.13
CA ALA A 56 -11.45 0.68 -7.95
C ALA A 56 -10.35 0.37 -8.98
N VAL A 57 -10.49 0.87 -10.21
CA VAL A 57 -9.43 0.80 -11.24
C VAL A 57 -8.18 1.55 -10.81
N GLY A 58 -8.32 2.76 -10.27
CA GLY A 58 -7.17 3.52 -9.75
C GLY A 58 -6.48 2.82 -8.58
N TYR A 59 -7.27 2.23 -7.68
CA TYR A 59 -6.76 1.50 -6.52
C TYR A 59 -5.93 0.27 -6.91
N SER A 60 -6.43 -0.54 -7.85
CA SER A 60 -5.77 -1.79 -8.25
C SER A 60 -4.41 -1.57 -8.90
N LEU A 61 -4.22 -0.45 -9.61
CA LEU A 61 -2.95 -0.08 -10.21
C LEU A 61 -1.97 0.51 -9.18
N ALA A 62 -2.47 1.32 -8.25
CA ALA A 62 -1.63 2.01 -7.28
C ALA A 62 -1.16 1.11 -6.12
N TYR A 63 -1.97 0.13 -5.71
CA TYR A 63 -1.65 -0.76 -4.59
C TYR A 63 -0.32 -1.52 -4.79
N PRO A 64 -0.09 -2.23 -5.92
CA PRO A 64 1.20 -2.90 -6.16
C PRO A 64 2.38 -1.93 -6.22
N MET A 65 2.17 -0.70 -6.70
CA MET A 65 3.22 0.31 -6.76
C MET A 65 3.64 0.76 -5.36
N GLY A 66 2.68 0.96 -4.46
CA GLY A 66 2.94 1.29 -3.05
C GLY A 66 3.77 0.19 -2.36
N ASP A 67 3.35 -1.07 -2.52
CA ASP A 67 4.04 -2.21 -1.94
C ASP A 67 5.46 -2.40 -2.51
N ILE A 68 5.65 -2.27 -3.82
CA ILE A 68 6.97 -2.34 -4.45
C ILE A 68 7.91 -1.28 -3.87
N VAL A 69 7.45 -0.03 -3.77
CA VAL A 69 8.26 1.06 -3.22
C VAL A 69 8.58 0.81 -1.75
N ALA A 70 7.62 0.34 -0.96
CA ALA A 70 7.84 -0.01 0.44
C ALA A 70 8.88 -1.13 0.59
N ILE A 71 8.76 -2.21 -0.19
CA ILE A 71 9.71 -3.33 -0.17
C ILE A 71 11.11 -2.86 -0.58
N LEU A 72 11.23 -2.04 -1.63
CA LEU A 72 12.52 -1.51 -2.08
C LEU A 72 13.14 -0.60 -1.02
N LEU A 73 12.36 0.29 -0.40
CA LEU A 73 12.82 1.16 0.68
C LEU A 73 13.26 0.35 1.90
N LEU A 74 12.48 -0.66 2.29
CA LEU A 74 12.84 -1.55 3.39
C LEU A 74 14.11 -2.34 3.05
N THR A 75 14.22 -2.91 1.86
CA THR A 75 15.42 -3.65 1.43
C THR A 75 16.66 -2.76 1.39
N TYR A 76 16.49 -1.51 0.93
CA TYR A 76 17.57 -0.53 0.88
C TYR A 76 17.97 -0.03 2.28
N ALA A 77 17.00 0.27 3.15
CA ALA A 77 17.25 0.74 4.51
C ALA A 77 17.80 -0.38 5.39
N PHE A 78 17.26 -1.60 5.25
CA PHE A 78 17.65 -2.79 5.96
C PHE A 78 18.48 -3.72 5.08
N ARG A 79 19.61 -3.25 4.51
CA ARG A 79 20.68 -4.11 3.93
C ARG A 79 21.29 -5.13 4.92
N GLN A 80 20.61 -5.39 6.03
CA GLN A 80 20.88 -6.34 7.07
C GLN A 80 20.88 -7.74 6.47
N LYS A 81 22.02 -8.42 6.60
CA LYS A 81 22.17 -9.85 6.34
C LYS A 81 21.10 -10.58 7.15
N TRP A 82 20.03 -10.99 6.47
CA TRP A 82 19.06 -11.90 7.02
C TRP A 82 19.76 -13.25 7.24
N SER A 83 20.36 -13.41 8.42
CA SER A 83 20.81 -14.71 8.91
C SER A 83 19.55 -15.44 9.37
N ALA A 84 18.87 -16.07 8.40
CA ALA A 84 17.87 -17.09 8.70
C ALA A 84 18.61 -18.23 9.41
N LYS A 85 18.60 -18.25 10.74
CA LYS A 85 18.95 -19.47 11.46
C LYS A 85 17.83 -20.47 11.21
N HIS A 86 18.05 -21.34 10.23
CA HIS A 86 17.20 -22.48 9.88
C HIS A 86 17.18 -23.58 10.97
N GLU A 87 17.56 -23.26 12.21
CA GLU A 87 17.78 -24.23 13.29
C GLU A 87 16.47 -24.62 14.01
N ASP A 88 15.40 -23.80 13.92
CA ASP A 88 14.19 -24.01 14.73
C ASP A 88 13.07 -24.84 14.06
N PHE A 89 13.07 -25.00 12.73
CA PHE A 89 11.98 -25.72 12.06
C PHE A 89 12.09 -27.24 12.22
N ALA A 90 13.30 -27.80 12.08
CA ALA A 90 13.52 -29.24 12.25
C ALA A 90 13.32 -29.70 13.71
N ALA A 91 13.69 -28.87 14.68
CA ALA A 91 13.52 -29.16 16.10
C ALA A 91 12.03 -29.24 16.50
N ARG A 92 11.19 -28.34 15.97
CA ARG A 92 9.75 -28.30 16.27
C ARG A 92 8.96 -29.39 15.55
N VAL A 93 9.45 -29.89 14.41
CA VAL A 93 8.83 -31.03 13.71
C VAL A 93 9.17 -32.36 14.40
N GLY A 94 10.39 -32.49 14.96
CA GLY A 94 10.79 -33.66 15.74
C GLY A 94 10.05 -33.81 17.07
N GLU A 95 9.55 -32.72 17.65
CA GLU A 95 8.78 -32.73 18.90
C GLU A 95 7.31 -33.19 18.72
N VAL A 96 6.77 -33.09 17.50
CA VAL A 96 5.34 -33.36 17.20
C VAL A 96 5.10 -34.76 16.66
N LEU A 97 6.13 -35.48 16.21
CA LEU A 97 6.04 -36.87 15.76
C LEU A 97 6.59 -37.83 16.83
N PRO A 98 5.74 -38.41 17.70
CA PRO A 98 6.12 -39.59 18.45
C PRO A 98 6.36 -40.74 17.47
N ALA A 99 7.50 -41.43 17.63
CA ALA A 99 7.89 -42.61 16.87
C ALA A 99 6.93 -43.79 17.08
#